data_AF-A3JKD9-F1
#
_entry.id   AF-A3JKD9-F1
#
_cell.length_a   1.000
_cell.length_b   1.000
_cell.length_c   1.000
_cell.angle_alpha   90.00
_cell.angle_beta   90.00
_cell.angle_gamma   90.00
#
_symmetry.space_group_name_H-M   'P 1'
#
loop_
_entity.id
_entity.type
_entity.pdbx_description
1 polymer ?
#
loop_
_entity_poly.entity_id
_entity_poly.type
_entity_poly.pdbx_seq_one_letter_code
_entity_poly.pdbx_strand_id
1 'polypeptide(L)'
;MLVGGVMTAALAVPDANPFGVDNMFGYMHAMQIGWLSVLAFLFLYVNLGSVCAHCLYNAATGWSRILNSHMRLWAIILGTIGIAVAAVAAGNVWAFFIQWLSLLGILVPPIGAIILVDQYLVRKDSEIDQDWRGTAFIAWVCGSAAAFYIENNASEWSTAVSAGMIGGLAYFIISKITGVKTV
;
A
#
# COMPACT_ATOMS: atom_id res chain seq x y z
N MET A 1 -7.65 13.50 2.15
CA MET A 1 -7.51 12.79 0.86
C MET A 1 -8.49 13.29 -0.19
N LEU A 2 -9.76 13.54 0.14
CA LEU A 2 -10.77 14.02 -0.83
C LEU A 2 -10.39 15.37 -1.49
N VAL A 3 -9.99 16.36 -0.71
CA VAL A 3 -9.56 17.68 -1.23
C VAL A 3 -8.30 17.57 -2.11
N GLY A 4 -7.36 16.69 -1.74
CA GLY A 4 -6.15 16.44 -2.55
C GLY A 4 -6.48 15.76 -3.88
N GLY A 5 -7.33 14.73 -3.87
CA GLY A 5 -7.79 14.05 -5.09
C GLY A 5 -8.58 14.98 -6.02
N VAL A 6 -9.46 15.82 -5.46
CA VAL A 6 -10.19 16.84 -6.23
C VAL A 6 -9.25 17.90 -6.80
N MET A 7 -8.26 18.38 -6.03
CA MET A 7 -7.26 19.34 -6.53
C MET A 7 -6.39 18.72 -7.63
N THR A 8 -5.91 17.49 -7.48
CA THR A 8 -5.13 16.80 -8.53
C THR A 8 -5.97 16.58 -9.78
N ALA A 9 -7.24 16.22 -9.65
CA ALA A 9 -8.16 16.09 -10.78
C ALA A 9 -8.49 17.45 -11.43
N ALA A 10 -8.61 18.53 -10.63
CA ALA A 10 -8.89 19.87 -11.12
C ALA A 10 -7.65 20.53 -11.76
N LEU A 11 -6.45 20.17 -11.31
CA LEU A 11 -5.17 20.61 -11.88
C LEU A 11 -4.77 19.80 -13.11
N ALA A 12 -5.49 18.74 -13.48
CA ALA A 12 -5.11 17.73 -14.48
C ALA A 12 -4.39 18.32 -15.71
N VAL A 13 -3.06 18.35 -15.63
CA VAL A 13 -2.16 18.66 -16.74
C VAL A 13 -1.81 17.33 -17.42
N PRO A 14 -1.71 17.26 -18.76
CA PRO A 14 -1.39 16.04 -19.50
C PRO A 14 -0.14 15.30 -19.01
N ASP A 15 0.82 16.03 -18.41
CA ASP A 15 2.07 15.51 -17.82
C ASP A 15 2.32 16.12 -16.43
N ALA A 16 1.36 16.00 -15.52
CA ALA A 16 1.50 16.54 -14.16
C ALA A 16 2.73 15.95 -13.45
N ASN A 17 3.66 16.80 -13.01
CA ASN A 17 4.77 16.40 -12.18
C ASN A 17 4.32 16.38 -10.71
N PRO A 18 4.10 15.19 -10.09
CA PRO A 18 3.62 15.09 -8.71
C PRO A 18 4.60 15.68 -7.69
N PHE A 19 5.86 15.89 -8.06
CA PHE A 19 6.89 16.52 -7.22
C PHE A 19 7.21 17.96 -7.62
N GLY A 20 6.56 18.49 -8.65
CA GLY A 20 6.74 19.85 -9.17
C GLY A 20 5.72 20.85 -8.63
N VAL A 21 5.42 21.86 -9.44
CA VAL A 21 4.40 22.88 -9.15
C VAL A 21 2.96 22.39 -9.40
N ASP A 22 2.80 21.21 -9.99
CA ASP A 22 1.50 20.64 -10.36
C ASP A 22 0.79 19.93 -9.19
N ASN A 23 1.41 19.93 -8.00
CA ASN A 23 0.77 19.52 -6.75
C ASN A 23 0.34 20.75 -5.92
N MET A 24 -0.59 20.53 -4.99
CA MET A 24 -1.16 21.61 -4.16
C MET A 24 -0.09 22.43 -3.42
N PHE A 25 0.98 21.79 -2.94
CA PHE A 25 2.03 22.46 -2.15
C PHE A 25 2.98 23.27 -3.03
N GLY A 26 3.37 22.72 -4.19
CA GLY A 26 4.17 23.39 -5.20
C GLY A 26 3.43 24.60 -5.78
N TYR A 27 2.13 24.46 -6.03
CA TYR A 27 1.26 25.55 -6.46
C TYR A 27 1.20 26.68 -5.41
N MET A 28 0.98 26.35 -4.14
CA MET A 28 0.96 27.34 -3.05
C MET A 28 2.32 28.04 -2.87
N HIS A 29 3.43 27.34 -3.09
CA HIS A 29 4.77 27.92 -3.03
C HIS A 29 5.06 28.84 -4.24
N ALA A 30 4.59 28.47 -5.44
CA ALA A 30 4.73 29.26 -6.65
C ALA A 30 4.04 30.63 -6.58
N MET A 31 2.99 30.77 -5.76
CA MET A 31 2.33 32.07 -5.54
C MET A 31 3.20 33.11 -4.83
N GLN A 32 4.34 32.72 -4.23
CA GLN A 32 5.26 33.62 -3.50
C GLN A 32 4.60 34.43 -2.37
N ILE A 33 3.47 33.97 -1.86
CA ILE A 33 2.79 34.56 -0.71
C ILE A 33 3.38 33.93 0.56
N GLY A 34 4.08 34.74 1.38
CA GLY A 34 4.87 34.25 2.52
C GLY A 34 4.09 33.37 3.51
N TRP A 35 2.88 33.77 3.90
CA TRP A 35 2.06 33.00 4.84
C TRP A 35 1.54 31.67 4.24
N LEU A 36 1.30 31.64 2.93
CA LEU A 36 0.90 30.43 2.20
C LEU A 36 2.02 29.39 2.19
N SER A 37 3.27 29.84 2.03
CA SER A 37 4.44 28.96 2.06
C SER A 37 4.66 28.33 3.44
N VAL A 38 4.44 29.10 4.51
CA VAL A 38 4.49 28.57 5.89
C VAL A 38 3.39 27.53 6.12
N LEU A 39 2.17 27.81 5.66
CA LEU A 39 1.05 26.88 5.79
C LEU A 39 1.28 25.60 4.97
N ALA A 40 1.78 25.71 3.74
CA ALA A 40 2.13 24.57 2.89
C ALA A 40 3.20 23.68 3.55
N PHE A 41 4.25 24.29 4.13
CA PHE A 41 5.29 23.57 4.85
C PHE A 41 4.74 22.81 6.06
N LEU A 42 3.98 23.49 6.93
CA LEU A 42 3.39 22.87 8.11
C LEU A 42 2.44 21.72 7.73
N PHE A 43 1.60 21.92 6.74
CA PHE A 43 0.64 20.91 6.29
C PHE A 43 1.36 19.70 5.70
N LEU A 44 2.39 19.92 4.86
CA LEU A 44 3.20 18.84 4.31
C LEU A 44 3.94 18.08 5.41
N TYR A 45 4.54 18.78 6.38
CA TYR A 45 5.24 18.16 7.50
C TYR A 45 4.32 17.28 8.36
N VAL A 46 3.14 17.80 8.73
CA VAL A 46 2.17 17.04 9.52
C VAL A 46 1.58 15.88 8.73
N ASN A 47 1.28 16.08 7.45
CA ASN A 47 0.74 15.03 6.60
C ASN A 47 1.74 13.89 6.37
N LEU A 48 2.97 14.22 5.99
CA LEU A 48 4.01 13.23 5.75
C LEU A 48 4.42 12.54 7.07
N GLY A 49 4.60 13.31 8.14
CA GLY A 49 4.95 12.80 9.46
C GLY A 49 3.92 11.81 10.01
N SER A 50 2.62 12.11 9.89
CA SER A 50 1.56 11.22 10.38
C SER A 50 1.47 9.91 9.59
N VAL A 51 1.56 9.97 8.25
CA VAL A 51 1.54 8.78 7.39
C VAL A 51 2.77 7.91 7.63
N CYS A 52 3.96 8.50 7.68
CA CYS A 52 5.20 7.76 7.96
C CYS A 52 5.18 7.11 9.35
N ALA A 53 4.67 7.80 10.38
CA ALA A 53 4.52 7.23 11.71
C ALA A 53 3.57 6.02 11.72
N HIS A 54 2.46 6.10 10.99
CA HIS A 54 1.51 4.99 10.87
C HIS A 54 2.10 3.79 10.10
N CYS A 55 2.83 4.03 9.01
CA CYS A 55 3.55 2.97 8.29
C CYS A 55 4.61 2.29 9.18
N LEU A 56 5.38 3.07 9.94
CA LEU A 56 6.37 2.54 10.87
C LEU A 56 5.73 1.74 12.00
N TYR A 57 4.59 2.21 12.53
CA TYR A 57 3.80 1.52 13.54
C TYR A 57 3.33 0.14 13.03
N ASN A 58 2.75 0.08 11.84
CA ASN A 58 2.26 -1.17 11.25
C ASN A 58 3.40 -2.15 10.97
N ALA A 59 4.53 -1.67 10.46
CA ALA A 59 5.71 -2.50 10.24
C ALA A 59 6.28 -3.02 11.58
N ALA A 60 6.46 -2.14 12.57
CA ALA A 60 7.06 -2.51 13.86
C ALA A 60 6.20 -3.52 14.64
N THR A 61 4.87 -3.37 14.62
CA THR A 61 3.96 -4.34 15.26
C THR A 61 4.00 -5.70 14.56
N GLY A 62 4.04 -5.73 13.22
CA GLY A 62 4.19 -6.96 12.43
C GLY A 62 5.49 -7.69 12.76
N TRP A 63 6.63 -7.01 12.64
CA TRP A 63 7.95 -7.59 12.90
C TRP A 63 8.15 -8.01 14.36
N SER A 64 7.58 -7.26 15.31
CA SER A 64 7.64 -7.63 16.73
C SER A 64 6.93 -8.95 17.03
N ARG A 65 5.83 -9.26 16.32
CA ARG A 65 5.11 -10.52 16.51
C ARG A 65 5.82 -11.69 15.84
N ILE A 66 6.34 -11.48 14.62
CA ILE A 66 7.08 -12.52 13.88
C ILE A 66 8.33 -12.96 14.64
N LEU A 67 9.07 -12.01 15.21
CA LEU A 67 10.33 -12.27 15.91
C LEU A 67 10.18 -12.30 17.43
N ASN A 68 8.94 -12.38 17.92
CA ASN A 68 8.55 -12.45 19.32
C ASN A 68 9.34 -11.49 20.23
N SER A 69 9.40 -10.22 19.85
CA SER A 69 10.18 -9.20 20.54
C SER A 69 9.39 -7.89 20.71
N HIS A 70 10.08 -6.81 21.09
CA HIS A 70 9.44 -5.58 21.55
C HIS A 70 9.22 -4.61 20.37
N MET A 71 8.01 -4.05 20.27
CA MET A 71 7.65 -3.09 19.22
C MET A 71 8.60 -1.88 19.16
N ARG A 72 9.03 -1.35 20.33
CA ARG A 72 9.94 -0.20 20.39
C ARG A 72 11.29 -0.48 19.72
N LEU A 73 11.79 -1.70 19.85
CA LEU A 73 13.06 -2.10 19.22
C LEU A 73 12.92 -2.04 17.70
N TRP A 74 11.87 -2.65 17.15
CA TRP A 74 11.63 -2.65 15.71
C TRP A 74 11.31 -1.26 15.16
N ALA A 75 10.61 -0.41 15.91
CA ALA A 75 10.38 0.97 15.49
C ALA A 75 11.71 1.73 15.32
N ILE A 76 12.66 1.56 16.25
CA ILE A 76 13.98 2.18 16.14
C ILE A 76 14.75 1.57 14.96
N ILE A 77 14.84 0.23 14.88
CA ILE A 77 15.57 -0.47 13.82
C ILE A 77 15.04 -0.08 12.43
N LEU A 78 13.75 -0.27 12.18
CA LEU A 78 13.13 0.02 10.89
C LEU A 78 13.16 1.52 10.58
N GLY A 79 13.01 2.39 11.58
CA GLY A 79 13.15 3.84 11.42
C GLY A 79 14.56 4.22 11.01
N THR A 80 15.60 3.68 11.67
CA THR A 80 16.99 3.91 11.30
C THR A 80 17.33 3.35 9.92
N ILE A 81 16.82 2.17 9.56
CA ILE A 81 16.99 1.61 8.21
C ILE A 81 16.29 2.49 7.18
N GLY A 82 15.06 2.95 7.44
CA GLY A 82 14.34 3.84 6.53
C GLY A 82 15.07 5.16 6.28
N ILE A 83 15.58 5.79 7.35
CA ILE A 83 16.40 7.00 7.24
C ILE A 83 17.71 6.71 6.50
N ALA A 84 18.38 5.60 6.82
CA ALA A 84 19.60 5.21 6.15
C ALA A 84 19.37 4.95 4.66
N VAL A 85 18.31 4.23 4.27
CA VAL A 85 17.95 4.00 2.86
C VAL A 85 17.62 5.32 2.17
N ALA A 86 16.84 6.19 2.82
CA ALA A 86 16.52 7.50 2.26
C ALA A 86 17.76 8.40 2.09
N ALA A 87 18.72 8.32 3.02
CA ALA A 87 19.94 9.13 3.02
C ALA A 87 21.05 8.55 2.11
N VAL A 88 21.26 7.23 2.15
CA VAL A 88 22.28 6.51 1.36
C VAL A 88 21.87 6.43 -0.10
N ALA A 89 20.58 6.33 -0.40
CA ALA A 89 20.09 6.46 -1.77
C ALA A 89 20.01 7.91 -2.26
N ALA A 90 20.98 8.74 -1.83
CA ALA A 90 21.14 10.14 -2.18
C ALA A 90 20.85 10.38 -3.67
N GLY A 91 19.64 10.86 -3.95
CA GLY A 91 19.22 11.36 -5.26
C GLY A 91 17.99 10.69 -5.87
N ASN A 92 17.81 9.36 -5.77
CA ASN A 92 16.94 8.69 -6.77
C ASN A 92 15.96 7.61 -6.29
N VAL A 93 15.84 7.30 -4.99
CA VAL A 93 14.74 6.42 -4.53
C VAL A 93 13.37 6.98 -4.90
N TRP A 94 13.25 8.31 -4.92
CA TRP A 94 12.03 9.01 -5.34
C TRP A 94 11.67 8.77 -6.81
N ALA A 95 12.63 8.49 -7.70
CA ALA A 95 12.32 8.15 -9.09
C ALA A 95 11.66 6.78 -9.22
N PHE A 96 11.86 5.89 -8.25
CA PHE A 96 11.20 4.59 -8.20
C PHE A 96 9.84 4.64 -7.50
N PHE A 97 9.36 5.81 -7.08
CA PHE A 97 8.11 5.93 -6.33
C PHE A 97 6.91 5.36 -7.11
N ILE A 98 6.80 5.65 -8.41
CA ILE A 98 5.72 5.14 -9.26
C ILE A 98 5.82 3.61 -9.39
N GLN A 99 7.02 3.08 -9.64
CA GLN A 99 7.24 1.64 -9.74
C GLN A 99 6.95 0.92 -8.41
N TRP A 100 7.28 1.56 -7.28
CA TRP A 100 6.95 1.07 -5.96
C TRP A 100 5.43 1.03 -5.73
N LEU A 101 4.70 2.09 -6.14
CA LEU A 101 3.24 2.09 -6.07
C LEU A 101 2.61 1.01 -6.96
N SER A 102 3.14 0.79 -8.17
CA SER A 102 2.71 -0.30 -9.06
C SER A 102 2.92 -1.67 -8.40
N LEU A 103 4.11 -1.91 -7.83
CA LEU A 103 4.40 -3.14 -7.10
C LEU A 103 3.44 -3.37 -5.92
N LEU A 104 3.16 -2.31 -5.15
CA LEU A 104 2.18 -2.39 -4.06
C LEU A 104 0.77 -2.66 -4.59
N GLY A 105 0.39 -2.06 -5.73
CA GLY A 105 -0.88 -2.31 -6.40
C GLY A 105 -1.04 -3.76 -6.88
N ILE A 106 0.05 -4.45 -7.21
CA ILE A 106 0.05 -5.86 -7.60
C ILE A 106 -0.06 -6.78 -6.38
N LEU A 107 0.73 -6.53 -5.33
CA LEU A 107 0.92 -7.50 -4.24
C LEU A 107 -0.03 -7.33 -3.05
N VAL A 108 -0.44 -6.10 -2.74
CA VAL A 108 -1.21 -5.79 -1.52
C VAL A 108 -2.71 -6.14 -1.65
N PRO A 109 -3.41 -5.78 -2.75
CA PRO A 109 -4.85 -6.02 -2.86
C PRO A 109 -5.28 -7.50 -2.76
N PRO A 110 -4.54 -8.49 -3.33
CA PRO A 110 -4.89 -9.90 -3.15
C PRO A 110 -4.90 -10.31 -1.67
N ILE A 111 -3.96 -9.80 -0.86
CA ILE A 111 -3.89 -10.12 0.58
C ILE A 111 -5.17 -9.67 1.28
N GLY A 112 -5.60 -8.43 1.04
CA GLY A 112 -6.84 -7.90 1.62
C GLY A 112 -8.08 -8.67 1.17
N ALA A 113 -8.18 -8.99 -0.12
CA ALA A 113 -9.30 -9.74 -0.67
C ALA A 113 -9.40 -11.16 -0.11
N ILE A 114 -8.28 -11.85 0.05
CA ILE A 114 -8.22 -13.19 0.65
C ILE A 114 -8.71 -13.16 2.10
N ILE A 115 -8.28 -12.19 2.90
CA ILE A 115 -8.73 -12.02 4.29
C ILE A 115 -10.24 -11.76 4.34
N LEU A 116 -10.76 -10.90 3.46
CA LEU A 116 -12.20 -10.62 3.39
C LEU A 116 -13.01 -11.87 3.04
N VAL A 117 -12.59 -12.62 2.02
CA VAL A 117 -13.27 -13.86 1.61
C VAL A 117 -13.19 -14.91 2.72
N ASP A 118 -12.05 -15.05 3.37
CA ASP A 118 -11.87 -16.01 4.47
C ASP A 118 -12.81 -15.72 5.63
N GLN A 119 -12.84 -14.47 6.12
CA GLN A 119 -13.59 -14.10 7.32
C GLN A 119 -15.09 -13.93 7.07
N TYR A 120 -15.50 -13.43 5.89
CA TYR A 120 -16.92 -13.14 5.62
C TYR A 120 -17.64 -14.22 4.83
N LEU A 121 -16.94 -15.05 4.03
CA LEU A 121 -17.61 -16.01 3.13
C LEU A 121 -17.28 -17.47 3.45
N VAL A 122 -16.05 -17.78 3.83
CA VAL A 122 -15.60 -19.18 3.99
C VAL A 122 -15.71 -19.64 5.43
N ARG A 123 -15.22 -18.86 6.40
CA ARG A 123 -15.19 -19.22 7.81
C ARG A 123 -15.66 -18.05 8.68
N LYS A 124 -16.96 -17.78 8.63
CA LYS A 124 -17.59 -16.82 9.56
C LYS A 124 -17.31 -17.29 10.99
N ASP A 125 -16.85 -16.37 11.84
CA ASP A 125 -16.53 -16.61 13.25
C ASP A 125 -15.42 -17.65 13.51
N SER A 126 -14.47 -17.79 12.58
CA SER A 126 -13.37 -18.75 12.74
C SER A 126 -12.37 -18.36 13.82
N GLU A 127 -12.05 -19.30 14.71
CA GLU A 127 -10.92 -19.18 15.62
C GLU A 127 -9.59 -19.54 14.93
N ILE A 128 -8.47 -19.18 15.58
CA ILE A 128 -7.12 -19.52 15.10
C ILE A 128 -6.91 -21.03 15.24
N ASP A 129 -7.18 -21.74 14.16
CA ASP A 129 -7.12 -23.21 14.09
C ASP A 129 -5.75 -23.71 13.57
N GLN A 130 -5.07 -22.91 12.75
CA GLN A 130 -3.79 -23.28 12.13
C GLN A 130 -2.87 -22.07 11.99
N ASP A 131 -1.59 -22.26 12.31
CA ASP A 131 -0.56 -21.22 12.19
C ASP A 131 -0.19 -20.92 10.73
N TRP A 132 -0.33 -21.89 9.83
CA TRP A 132 0.06 -21.74 8.43
C TRP A 132 -0.99 -22.29 7.46
N ARG A 133 -1.39 -21.47 6.47
CA ARG A 133 -2.44 -21.81 5.51
C ARG A 133 -1.93 -21.63 4.09
N GLY A 134 -1.39 -22.71 3.52
CA GLY A 134 -0.83 -22.70 2.16
C GLY A 134 -1.82 -22.30 1.06
N THR A 135 -3.13 -22.55 1.26
CA THR A 135 -4.20 -22.17 0.31
C THR A 135 -4.28 -20.66 0.09
N ALA A 136 -4.05 -19.86 1.14
CA ALA A 136 -4.02 -18.40 1.04
C ALA A 136 -2.82 -17.92 0.23
N PHE A 137 -1.65 -18.55 0.41
CA PHE A 137 -0.45 -18.20 -0.36
C PHE A 137 -0.61 -18.55 -1.84
N ILE A 138 -1.21 -19.70 -2.17
CA ILE A 138 -1.48 -20.08 -3.56
C ILE A 138 -2.43 -19.06 -4.21
N ALA A 139 -3.52 -18.70 -3.53
CA ALA A 139 -4.46 -17.69 -4.03
C ALA A 139 -3.79 -16.31 -4.21
N TRP A 140 -2.89 -15.94 -3.30
CA TRP A 140 -2.12 -14.70 -3.38
C TRP A 140 -1.18 -14.69 -4.60
N VAL A 141 -0.50 -15.80 -4.88
CA VAL A 141 0.34 -15.96 -6.09
C VAL A 141 -0.53 -15.83 -7.35
N CYS A 142 -1.69 -16.49 -7.39
CA CYS A 142 -2.61 -16.39 -8.53
C CYS A 142 -3.08 -14.94 -8.77
N GLY A 143 -3.49 -14.23 -7.72
CA GLY A 143 -3.91 -12.82 -7.82
C GLY A 143 -2.76 -11.91 -8.28
N SER A 144 -1.57 -12.10 -7.73
CA SER A 144 -0.38 -11.30 -8.06
C SER A 144 0.11 -11.55 -9.49
N ALA A 145 0.11 -12.81 -9.95
CA ALA A 145 0.50 -13.17 -11.30
C ALA A 145 -0.46 -12.61 -12.36
N ALA A 146 -1.77 -12.67 -12.09
CA ALA A 146 -2.77 -12.09 -12.98
C ALA A 146 -2.66 -10.56 -13.03
N ALA A 147 -2.44 -9.91 -11.89
CA ALA A 147 -2.24 -8.47 -11.82
C ALA A 147 -0.99 -8.02 -12.59
N PHE A 148 0.12 -8.75 -12.44
CA PHE A 148 1.34 -8.50 -13.22
C PHE A 148 1.10 -8.64 -14.73
N TYR A 149 0.31 -9.62 -15.15
CA TYR A 149 -0.06 -9.76 -16.56
C TYR A 149 -0.90 -8.59 -17.07
N ILE A 150 -1.87 -8.13 -16.27
CA ILE A 150 -2.77 -7.02 -16.60
C ILE A 150 -2.00 -5.70 -16.69
N GLU A 151 -1.11 -5.41 -15.73
CA GLU A 151 -0.25 -4.22 -15.74
C GLU A 151 0.51 -4.07 -17.05
N ASN A 152 1.01 -5.19 -17.62
CA ASN A 152 1.83 -5.18 -18.83
C ASN A 152 1.03 -5.20 -20.15
N ASN A 153 -0.18 -5.78 -20.15
CA ASN A 153 -0.94 -6.03 -21.39
C ASN A 153 -2.23 -5.22 -21.51
N ALA A 154 -2.74 -4.66 -20.41
CA ALA A 154 -4.04 -4.00 -20.36
C ALA A 154 -3.99 -2.79 -19.40
N SER A 155 -3.27 -1.75 -19.81
CA SER A 155 -3.10 -0.49 -19.06
C SER A 155 -4.40 0.27 -18.78
N GLU A 156 -5.50 -0.09 -19.44
CA GLU A 156 -6.83 0.50 -19.24
C GLU A 156 -7.54 -0.04 -17.98
N TRP A 157 -7.07 -1.15 -17.42
CA TRP A 157 -7.69 -1.82 -16.27
C TRP A 157 -6.98 -1.47 -14.97
N SER A 158 -7.75 -1.35 -13.88
CA SER A 158 -7.16 -1.13 -12.56
C SER A 158 -6.47 -2.40 -12.06
N THR A 159 -5.14 -2.39 -12.07
CA THR A 159 -4.31 -3.50 -11.58
C THR A 159 -4.71 -3.93 -10.18
N ALA A 160 -4.92 -2.97 -9.27
CA ALA A 160 -5.27 -3.26 -7.89
C ALA A 160 -6.63 -3.94 -7.73
N VAL A 161 -7.64 -3.51 -8.49
CA VAL A 161 -8.98 -4.11 -8.45
C VAL A 161 -8.94 -5.53 -9.01
N SER A 162 -8.28 -5.72 -10.16
CA SER A 162 -8.11 -7.04 -10.77
C SER A 162 -7.33 -8.00 -9.86
N ALA A 163 -6.25 -7.52 -9.24
CA ALA A 163 -5.45 -8.29 -8.29
C ALA A 163 -6.30 -8.80 -7.11
N GLY A 164 -7.06 -7.90 -6.50
CA GLY A 164 -7.97 -8.22 -5.39
C GLY A 164 -9.06 -9.22 -5.81
N MET A 165 -9.75 -8.95 -6.91
CA MET A 165 -10.83 -9.83 -7.39
C MET A 165 -10.34 -11.24 -7.69
N ILE A 166 -9.23 -11.38 -8.43
CA ILE A 166 -8.70 -12.69 -8.81
C ILE A 166 -8.14 -13.43 -7.59
N GLY A 167 -7.44 -12.73 -6.69
CA GLY A 167 -6.95 -13.33 -5.44
C GLY A 167 -8.09 -13.84 -4.54
N GLY A 168 -9.14 -13.03 -4.37
CA GLY A 168 -10.32 -13.42 -3.58
C GLY A 168 -11.08 -14.59 -4.20
N LEU A 169 -11.32 -14.56 -5.51
CA LEU A 169 -12.00 -15.65 -6.22
C LEU A 169 -11.19 -16.95 -6.19
N ALA A 170 -9.88 -16.89 -6.41
CA ALA A 170 -8.99 -18.05 -6.32
C ALA A 170 -9.05 -18.68 -4.93
N TYR A 171 -9.02 -17.86 -3.87
CA TYR A 171 -9.11 -18.35 -2.50
C TYR A 171 -10.46 -19.02 -2.21
N PHE A 172 -11.56 -18.41 -2.67
CA PHE A 172 -12.89 -18.99 -2.51
C PHE A 172 -13.00 -20.37 -3.17
N ILE A 173 -12.53 -20.49 -4.41
CA ILE A 173 -12.57 -21.74 -5.18
C ILE A 173 -11.69 -22.81 -4.51
N ILE A 174 -10.44 -22.46 -4.18
CA ILE A 174 -9.51 -23.39 -3.52
C ILE A 174 -10.09 -23.87 -2.18
N SER A 175 -10.68 -22.96 -1.40
CA SER A 175 -11.27 -23.32 -0.10
C SER A 175 -12.46 -24.27 -0.23
N LYS A 176 -13.29 -24.08 -1.27
CA LYS A 176 -14.41 -24.98 -1.58
C LYS A 176 -13.94 -26.38 -2.04
N ILE A 177 -12.92 -26.45 -2.89
CA ILE A 177 -12.39 -27.72 -3.40
C ILE A 177 -11.66 -28.51 -2.31
N THR A 178 -10.90 -27.83 -1.47
CA THR A 178 -10.08 -28.47 -0.42
C THR A 178 -10.92 -28.90 0.80
N GLY A 179 -12.24 -28.67 0.79
CA GLY A 179 -13.13 -29.07 1.87
C GLY A 179 -12.80 -28.40 3.21
N VAL A 180 -12.15 -27.23 3.19
CA VAL A 180 -11.98 -26.41 4.39
C VAL A 180 -13.40 -26.19 4.93
N LYS A 181 -13.67 -26.69 6.15
CA LYS A 181 -15.02 -26.70 6.74
C LYS A 181 -15.65 -25.31 6.60
N THR A 182 -16.52 -25.17 5.60
CA THR A 182 -17.43 -24.04 5.49
C THR A 182 -18.50 -24.31 6.51
N VAL A 183 -18.45 -23.61 7.63
CA VAL A 183 -19.56 -23.58 8.59
C VAL A 183 -20.66 -22.72 7.98
#